data_AF-A0AA39L847-F1
#
_entry.id   AF-A0AA39L847-F1
#
_cell.length_a   1.000
_cell.length_b   1.000
_cell.length_c   1.000
_cell.angle_alpha   90.00
_cell.angle_beta   90.00
_cell.angle_gamma   90.00
#
_symmetry.space_group_name_H-M   'P 1'
#
loop_
_entity.id
_entity.type
_entity.pdbx_description
1 polymer ?
#
loop_
_entity_poly.entity_id
_entity_poly.type
_entity_poly.pdbx_seq_one_letter_code
_entity_poly.pdbx_strand_id
1 'polypeptide(L)'
;MTLKFALNASRYCIKRQQNIVDSISTLPSPARPSLSFPSHCSKATFRTMAAHNTPSTRLIRFVSKDDGNTYYGRADAALQEAEALTGGSPFSTSIKSTGVRHPISRLLSPLARGDCRGIVCIGLNYRDHAEEAKMAIPTIPVVFHKPITALSGPVDDLRVPKLSWEKGGLDYEGELVIVIGKEASRVSEEQALDYVYGFTAGNDFSNRPWQLEKSLSGGQWCFSKSFDTSAPIGPAIVSKEELGGDASKLFIRTRVNGETMQDSSTSQMIFSAAKLVSFLSQGMTLLPGTLIFTGTPAGVGLGRSPQVVVKEGDVVEVEIEGIGAIKNNVVYE
;
A
#
# COMPACT_ATOMS: atom_id res chain seq x y z
N MET A 1 18.49 -23.56 -41.41
CA MET A 1 17.03 -23.76 -41.50
C MET A 1 16.36 -23.29 -40.19
N THR A 2 16.67 -22.07 -39.72
CA THR A 2 16.39 -21.69 -38.33
C THR A 2 16.03 -20.21 -38.13
N LEU A 3 15.93 -19.43 -39.22
CA LEU A 3 15.50 -18.02 -39.17
C LEU A 3 14.10 -17.78 -39.78
N LYS A 4 13.59 -18.70 -40.61
CA LYS A 4 12.26 -18.60 -41.24
C LYS A 4 11.10 -19.01 -40.31
N PHE A 5 11.36 -19.78 -39.26
CA PHE A 5 10.32 -20.20 -38.30
C PHE A 5 9.95 -19.09 -37.30
N ALA A 6 10.92 -18.28 -36.86
CA ALA A 6 10.68 -17.19 -35.91
C ALA A 6 9.84 -16.03 -36.52
N LEU A 7 10.05 -15.73 -37.80
CA LEU A 7 9.31 -14.67 -38.52
C LEU A 7 7.85 -15.06 -38.82
N ASN A 8 7.54 -16.36 -38.96
CA ASN A 8 6.18 -16.83 -39.22
C ASN A 8 5.32 -16.92 -37.94
N ALA A 9 5.92 -17.23 -36.79
CA ALA A 9 5.22 -17.23 -35.50
C ALA A 9 4.79 -15.81 -35.06
N SER A 10 5.63 -14.80 -35.33
CA SER A 10 5.33 -13.40 -35.00
C SER A 10 4.20 -12.81 -35.86
N ARG A 11 4.13 -13.18 -37.15
CA ARG A 11 3.02 -12.77 -38.04
C ARG A 11 1.68 -13.47 -37.72
N TYR A 12 1.71 -14.66 -37.11
CA TYR A 12 0.51 -15.38 -36.70
C TYR A 12 -0.11 -14.82 -35.40
N CYS A 13 0.72 -14.35 -34.46
CA CYS A 13 0.26 -13.67 -33.24
C CYS A 13 -0.36 -12.28 -33.53
N ILE A 14 0.22 -11.52 -34.46
CA ILE A 14 -0.25 -10.16 -34.80
C ILE A 14 -1.62 -10.21 -35.53
N LYS A 15 -1.86 -11.20 -36.40
CA LYS A 15 -3.18 -11.35 -37.06
C LYS A 15 -4.31 -11.78 -36.14
N ARG A 16 -4.03 -12.43 -35.01
CA ARG A 16 -5.05 -12.83 -34.03
C ARG A 16 -5.44 -11.71 -33.06
N GLN A 17 -4.59 -10.72 -32.86
CA GLN A 17 -4.92 -9.53 -32.07
C GLN A 17 -5.72 -8.49 -32.86
N GLN A 18 -5.57 -8.41 -34.19
CA GLN A 18 -6.39 -7.51 -35.02
C GLN A 18 -7.85 -8.00 -35.17
N ASN A 19 -8.10 -9.31 -35.29
CA ASN A 19 -9.45 -9.86 -35.51
C ASN A 19 -10.35 -9.92 -34.24
N ILE A 20 -9.83 -9.52 -33.07
CA ILE A 20 -10.62 -9.40 -31.83
C ILE A 20 -11.12 -7.95 -31.64
N VAL A 21 -10.54 -6.98 -32.37
CA VAL A 21 -10.88 -5.56 -32.27
C VAL A 21 -12.04 -5.17 -33.21
N ASP A 22 -12.35 -5.97 -34.24
CA ASP A 22 -13.38 -5.64 -35.25
C ASP A 22 -14.72 -6.40 -35.11
N SER A 23 -14.95 -7.16 -34.03
CA SER A 23 -16.21 -7.92 -33.83
C SER A 23 -17.08 -7.49 -32.64
N ILE A 24 -16.72 -6.39 -31.95
CA ILE A 24 -17.51 -5.79 -30.86
C ILE A 24 -18.11 -4.45 -31.31
N SER A 25 -18.71 -4.43 -32.50
CA SER A 25 -19.38 -3.24 -33.04
C SER A 25 -20.73 -3.58 -33.64
N THR A 26 -21.62 -4.27 -32.92
CA THR A 26 -23.07 -4.34 -33.23
C THR A 26 -23.84 -5.10 -32.15
N LEU A 27 -24.11 -4.50 -30.98
CA LEU A 27 -25.25 -4.91 -30.13
C LEU A 27 -25.89 -3.70 -29.43
N PRO A 28 -27.23 -3.62 -29.35
CA PRO A 28 -27.97 -2.42 -28.93
C PRO A 28 -28.01 -2.23 -27.40
N SER A 29 -28.12 -0.96 -27.00
CA SER A 29 -28.17 -0.47 -25.61
C SER A 29 -29.53 -0.78 -24.93
N PRO A 30 -29.55 -1.24 -23.66
CA PRO A 30 -30.78 -1.29 -22.88
C PRO A 30 -31.04 0.03 -22.14
N ALA A 31 -32.31 0.41 -22.08
CA ALA A 31 -32.83 1.65 -21.51
C ALA A 31 -32.60 1.79 -19.98
N ARG A 32 -32.36 3.03 -19.53
CA ARG A 32 -32.24 3.42 -18.12
C ARG A 32 -33.62 3.50 -17.44
N PRO A 33 -33.79 2.99 -16.20
CA PRO A 33 -34.83 3.45 -15.31
C PRO A 33 -34.35 4.67 -14.50
N SER A 34 -35.20 5.69 -14.43
CA SER A 34 -35.06 6.85 -13.54
C SER A 34 -35.35 6.45 -12.09
N LEU A 35 -34.38 6.65 -11.20
CA LEU A 35 -34.59 6.55 -9.75
C LEU A 35 -34.28 7.91 -9.09
N SER A 36 -35.29 8.48 -8.44
CA SER A 36 -35.24 9.68 -7.63
C SER A 36 -34.68 9.37 -6.24
N PHE A 37 -33.68 10.12 -5.78
CA PHE A 37 -33.16 10.05 -4.41
C PHE A 37 -33.81 11.12 -3.51
N PRO A 38 -34.27 10.78 -2.30
CA PRO A 38 -34.60 11.77 -1.30
C PRO A 38 -33.32 12.29 -0.62
N SER A 39 -33.19 13.62 -0.60
CA SER A 39 -32.18 14.37 0.13
C SER A 39 -32.46 14.37 1.63
N HIS A 40 -31.62 13.73 2.46
CA HIS A 40 -31.53 14.04 3.89
C HIS A 40 -30.07 13.99 4.35
N CYS A 41 -29.51 15.18 4.57
CA CYS A 41 -28.23 15.40 5.22
C CYS A 41 -28.46 15.37 6.73
N SER A 42 -27.86 14.39 7.43
CA SER A 42 -27.81 14.38 8.90
C SER A 42 -26.36 14.41 9.34
N LYS A 43 -26.00 15.47 10.06
CA LYS A 43 -24.69 15.65 10.70
C LYS A 43 -24.48 14.56 11.74
N ALA A 44 -23.59 13.61 11.46
CA ALA A 44 -23.17 12.62 12.45
C ALA A 44 -22.14 13.25 13.40
N THR A 45 -22.58 13.51 14.63
CA THR A 45 -21.74 13.98 15.73
C THR A 45 -20.86 12.83 16.20
N PHE A 46 -19.53 12.99 16.14
CA PHE A 46 -18.57 12.03 16.69
C PHE A 46 -18.79 11.90 18.20
N ARG A 47 -19.28 10.73 18.65
CA ARG A 47 -19.27 10.34 20.06
C ARG A 47 -17.93 9.69 20.37
N THR A 48 -17.16 10.31 21.25
CA THR A 48 -15.98 9.71 21.87
C THR A 48 -16.44 8.53 22.74
N MET A 49 -16.18 7.29 22.29
CA MET A 49 -16.36 6.11 23.13
C MET A 49 -15.20 6.02 24.11
N ALA A 50 -15.52 5.70 25.37
CA ALA A 50 -14.56 5.54 26.44
C ALA A 50 -13.54 4.43 26.13
N ALA A 51 -12.29 4.65 26.51
CA ALA A 51 -11.20 3.70 26.34
C ALA A 51 -11.48 2.41 27.12
N HIS A 52 -11.78 1.33 26.39
CA HIS A 52 -11.60 -0.01 26.93
C HIS A 52 -10.11 -0.22 27.19
N ASN A 53 -9.77 -0.55 28.44
CA ASN A 53 -8.40 -0.87 28.88
C ASN A 53 -7.98 -2.25 28.35
N THR A 54 -7.93 -2.38 27.03
CA THR A 54 -7.41 -3.56 26.35
C THR A 54 -5.88 -3.44 26.35
N PRO A 55 -5.12 -4.48 26.76
CA PRO A 55 -3.67 -4.48 26.64
C PRO A 55 -3.29 -4.13 25.20
N SER A 56 -2.51 -3.08 25.04
CA SER A 56 -2.33 -2.52 23.70
C SER A 56 -1.50 -3.42 22.78
N THR A 57 -2.00 -3.65 21.57
CA THR A 57 -1.52 -4.69 20.65
C THR A 57 -0.70 -4.16 19.48
N ARG A 58 -0.53 -2.84 19.33
CA ARG A 58 0.12 -2.28 18.13
C ARG A 58 1.62 -2.59 18.15
N LEU A 59 2.10 -3.33 17.16
CA LEU A 59 3.52 -3.60 17.01
C LEU A 59 4.20 -2.37 16.42
N ILE A 60 5.23 -1.88 17.09
CA ILE A 60 6.11 -0.84 16.57
C ILE A 60 7.57 -1.27 16.62
N ARG A 61 8.42 -0.55 15.89
CA ARG A 61 9.86 -0.54 16.10
C ARG A 61 10.28 0.89 16.42
N PHE A 62 11.06 1.08 17.46
CA PHE A 62 11.35 2.42 17.98
C PHE A 62 12.73 2.51 18.58
N VAL A 63 13.26 3.73 18.66
CA VAL A 63 14.42 4.08 19.47
C VAL A 63 13.92 4.55 20.83
N SER A 64 14.44 3.97 21.90
CA SER A 64 14.12 4.35 23.28
C SER A 64 14.77 5.69 23.63
N LYS A 65 14.07 6.51 24.40
CA LYS A 65 14.62 7.76 24.97
C LYS A 65 15.53 7.50 26.17
N ASP A 66 15.35 6.37 26.86
CA ASP A 66 16.06 6.08 28.10
C ASP A 66 17.52 5.69 27.83
N ASP A 67 17.77 4.92 26.78
CA ASP A 67 19.07 4.31 26.51
C ASP A 67 19.53 4.41 25.05
N GLY A 68 18.70 4.95 24.15
CA GLY A 68 19.02 5.07 22.73
C GLY A 68 19.00 3.74 21.97
N ASN A 69 18.62 2.63 22.61
CA ASN A 69 18.56 1.33 21.96
C ASN A 69 17.32 1.22 21.07
N THR A 70 17.41 0.34 20.06
CA THR A 70 16.28 0.01 19.19
C THR A 70 15.55 -1.23 19.69
N TYR A 71 14.23 -1.15 19.75
CA TYR A 71 13.36 -2.24 20.17
C TYR A 71 12.23 -2.47 19.18
N TYR A 72 11.78 -3.72 19.08
CA TYR A 72 10.37 -3.96 18.81
C TYR A 72 9.57 -3.73 20.09
N GLY A 73 8.35 -3.23 19.99
CA GLY A 73 7.53 -2.93 21.15
C GLY A 73 6.04 -3.03 20.90
N ARG A 74 5.26 -3.07 21.99
CA ARG A 74 3.80 -2.90 21.97
C ARG A 74 3.44 -1.55 22.55
N ALA A 75 2.70 -0.76 21.77
CA ALA A 75 2.31 0.60 22.13
C ALA A 75 0.82 0.82 21.91
N ASP A 76 0.25 1.78 22.64
CA ASP A 76 -1.09 2.31 22.37
C ASP A 76 -1.10 3.28 21.18
N ALA A 77 -2.30 3.74 20.84
CA ALA A 77 -2.49 4.66 19.72
C ALA A 77 -1.82 6.04 19.93
N ALA A 78 -1.44 6.40 21.17
CA ALA A 78 -0.75 7.66 21.44
C ALA A 78 0.73 7.60 21.07
N LEU A 79 1.33 6.40 20.96
CA LEU A 79 2.71 6.18 20.52
C LEU A 79 3.74 7.01 21.29
N GLN A 80 3.53 7.22 22.59
CA GLN A 80 4.44 7.98 23.47
C GLN A 80 5.48 7.09 24.15
N GLU A 81 5.09 5.87 24.47
CA GLU A 81 5.94 4.85 25.08
C GLU A 81 5.49 3.46 24.60
N ALA A 82 6.38 2.50 24.71
CA ALA A 82 6.10 1.12 24.34
C ALA A 82 6.74 0.14 25.30
N GLU A 83 6.04 -0.96 25.54
CA GLU A 83 6.60 -2.11 26.23
C GLU A 83 7.53 -2.86 25.28
N ALA A 84 8.81 -2.95 25.62
CA ALA A 84 9.81 -3.56 24.77
C ALA A 84 9.61 -5.08 24.65
N LEU A 85 9.95 -5.60 23.47
CA LEU A 85 9.97 -7.01 23.16
C LEU A 85 11.41 -7.49 23.00
N THR A 86 11.64 -8.75 23.33
CA THR A 86 12.91 -9.47 23.11
C THR A 86 12.64 -10.81 22.43
N GLY A 87 13.67 -11.48 21.92
CA GLY A 87 13.54 -12.74 21.17
C GLY A 87 13.64 -12.61 19.65
N GLY A 88 14.04 -11.43 19.17
CA GLY A 88 14.37 -11.17 17.76
C GLY A 88 13.15 -10.70 16.95
N SER A 89 12.92 -11.37 15.81
CA SER A 89 11.85 -11.05 14.87
C SER A 89 10.46 -11.05 15.53
N PRO A 90 9.55 -10.14 15.16
CA PRO A 90 8.18 -10.13 15.68
C PRO A 90 7.35 -11.36 15.27
N PHE A 91 7.83 -12.15 14.31
CA PHE A 91 7.21 -13.41 13.87
C PHE A 91 7.88 -14.66 14.48
N SER A 92 8.90 -14.48 15.32
CA SER A 92 9.59 -15.56 16.02
C SER A 92 8.70 -16.14 17.12
N THR A 93 8.75 -17.45 17.33
CA THR A 93 8.11 -18.10 18.48
C THR A 93 8.77 -17.73 19.82
N SER A 94 9.98 -17.17 19.77
CA SER A 94 10.73 -16.71 20.95
C SER A 94 10.40 -15.27 21.34
N ILE A 95 9.57 -14.55 20.57
CA ILE A 95 9.19 -13.17 20.88
C ILE A 95 8.43 -13.12 22.21
N LYS A 96 8.88 -12.27 23.13
CA LYS A 96 8.25 -12.09 24.44
C LYS A 96 8.39 -10.65 24.91
N SER A 97 7.43 -10.24 25.75
CA SER A 97 7.57 -8.96 26.45
C SER A 97 8.72 -9.01 27.46
N THR A 98 9.42 -7.89 27.60
CA THR A 98 10.37 -7.66 28.70
C THR A 98 9.68 -7.21 29.98
N GLY A 99 8.44 -6.73 29.91
CA GLY A 99 7.73 -6.04 31.00
C GLY A 99 8.23 -4.62 31.26
N VAL A 100 9.20 -4.13 30.46
CA VAL A 100 9.79 -2.80 30.60
C VAL A 100 9.22 -1.88 29.53
N ARG A 101 8.67 -0.74 29.97
CA ARG A 101 8.20 0.33 29.08
C ARG A 101 9.28 1.40 28.92
N HIS A 102 9.45 1.85 27.69
CA HIS A 102 10.39 2.90 27.32
C HIS A 102 9.65 4.04 26.61
N PRO A 103 9.91 5.32 26.96
CA PRO A 103 9.48 6.45 26.17
C PRO A 103 10.10 6.39 24.77
N ILE A 104 9.31 6.73 23.76
CA ILE A 104 9.72 6.68 22.35
C ILE A 104 10.44 7.98 22.00
N SER A 105 11.68 7.90 21.53
CA SER A 105 12.41 9.04 20.97
C SER A 105 12.22 9.18 19.47
N ARG A 106 12.16 8.05 18.74
CA ARG A 106 11.90 8.00 17.30
C ARG A 106 11.20 6.71 16.92
N LEU A 107 10.16 6.84 16.08
CA LEU A 107 9.55 5.69 15.40
C LEU A 107 10.40 5.28 14.20
N LEU A 108 10.58 3.99 14.02
CA LEU A 108 11.19 3.38 12.84
C LEU A 108 10.10 2.68 12.03
N SER A 109 10.44 2.17 10.84
CA SER A 109 9.54 1.24 10.15
C SER A 109 9.09 0.15 11.14
N PRO A 110 7.81 -0.20 11.26
CA PRO A 110 7.38 -1.20 12.23
C PRO A 110 7.91 -2.61 11.90
N LEU A 111 8.61 -2.77 10.77
CA LEU A 111 9.35 -3.98 10.40
C LEU A 111 10.79 -3.65 9.99
N ALA A 112 11.77 -4.32 10.56
CA ALA A 112 13.18 -4.19 10.15
C ALA A 112 13.40 -4.79 8.77
N ARG A 113 14.35 -4.25 8.00
CA ARG A 113 14.71 -4.82 6.68
C ARG A 113 15.07 -6.30 6.75
N GLY A 114 15.73 -6.73 7.82
CA GLY A 114 16.08 -8.15 8.06
C GLY A 114 14.89 -9.05 8.36
N ASP A 115 13.75 -8.48 8.76
CA ASP A 115 12.48 -9.18 9.02
C ASP A 115 11.48 -9.04 7.87
N CYS A 116 11.73 -8.14 6.91
CA CYS A 116 10.96 -8.03 5.68
C CYS A 116 11.36 -9.15 4.71
N ARG A 117 10.39 -9.87 4.15
CA ARG A 117 10.63 -10.99 3.21
C ARG A 117 10.33 -10.65 1.76
N GLY A 118 9.61 -9.57 1.51
CA GLY A 118 9.32 -9.07 0.17
C GLY A 118 8.26 -8.00 0.22
N ILE A 119 8.19 -7.19 -0.85
CA ILE A 119 7.16 -6.17 -1.04
C ILE A 119 6.43 -6.49 -2.33
N VAL A 120 5.16 -6.89 -2.20
CA VAL A 120 4.25 -7.16 -3.29
C VAL A 120 3.27 -5.99 -3.37
N CYS A 121 2.96 -5.51 -4.56
CA CYS A 121 2.12 -4.33 -4.74
C CYS A 121 1.02 -4.63 -5.76
N ILE A 122 -0.15 -4.03 -5.55
CA ILE A 122 -1.32 -4.22 -6.40
C ILE A 122 -1.68 -2.91 -7.09
N GLY A 123 -1.59 -2.88 -8.42
CA GLY A 123 -2.04 -1.73 -9.19
C GLY A 123 -3.56 -1.73 -9.38
N LEU A 124 -4.14 -0.52 -9.47
CA LEU A 124 -5.53 -0.28 -9.87
C LEU A 124 -6.56 -1.07 -9.03
N ASN A 125 -6.39 -1.07 -7.71
CA ASN A 125 -7.27 -1.83 -6.81
C ASN A 125 -8.37 -0.99 -6.14
N TYR A 126 -8.60 0.26 -6.56
CA TYR A 126 -9.68 1.08 -6.04
C TYR A 126 -10.62 1.51 -7.18
N ARG A 127 -11.93 1.42 -6.95
CA ARG A 127 -12.95 1.73 -7.97
C ARG A 127 -12.87 3.19 -8.40
N ASP A 128 -12.74 4.11 -7.45
CA ASP A 128 -12.61 5.54 -7.72
C ASP A 128 -11.34 5.86 -8.52
N HIS A 129 -10.22 5.19 -8.23
CA HIS A 129 -8.99 5.36 -8.99
C HIS A 129 -9.11 4.85 -10.43
N ALA A 130 -9.79 3.72 -10.64
CA ALA A 130 -10.06 3.21 -11.99
C ALA A 130 -10.95 4.19 -12.80
N GLU A 131 -11.93 4.81 -12.14
CA GLU A 131 -12.78 5.85 -12.74
C GLU A 131 -11.97 7.11 -13.08
N GLU A 132 -11.11 7.59 -12.18
CA GLU A 132 -10.18 8.71 -12.40
C GLU A 132 -9.26 8.46 -13.61
N ALA A 133 -8.67 7.27 -13.67
CA ALA A 133 -7.80 6.86 -14.76
C ALA A 133 -8.53 6.55 -16.07
N LYS A 134 -9.88 6.54 -16.07
CA LYS A 134 -10.74 6.10 -17.18
C LYS A 134 -10.37 4.70 -17.70
N MET A 135 -9.94 3.83 -16.79
CA MET A 135 -9.55 2.46 -17.08
C MET A 135 -10.69 1.50 -16.77
N ALA A 136 -10.73 0.36 -17.46
CA ALA A 136 -11.65 -0.71 -17.10
C ALA A 136 -11.29 -1.26 -15.71
N ILE A 137 -12.32 -1.57 -14.90
CA ILE A 137 -12.12 -2.24 -13.61
C ILE A 137 -11.46 -3.60 -13.88
N PRO A 138 -10.29 -3.88 -13.27
CA PRO A 138 -9.59 -5.13 -13.48
C PRO A 138 -10.41 -6.29 -12.90
N THR A 139 -10.37 -7.44 -13.58
CA THR A 139 -11.00 -8.68 -13.11
C THR A 139 -10.03 -9.59 -12.36
N ILE A 140 -8.73 -9.30 -12.46
CA ILE A 140 -7.63 -9.98 -11.78
C ILE A 140 -6.65 -8.96 -11.19
N PRO A 141 -6.03 -9.21 -10.02
CA PRO A 141 -5.05 -8.30 -9.44
C PRO A 141 -3.86 -8.06 -10.39
N VAL A 142 -3.48 -6.79 -10.58
CA VAL A 142 -2.28 -6.43 -11.34
C VAL A 142 -1.10 -6.36 -10.38
N VAL A 143 -0.24 -7.38 -10.42
CA VAL A 143 0.83 -7.58 -9.43
C VAL A 143 2.16 -7.06 -9.94
N PHE A 144 2.89 -6.33 -9.08
CA PHE A 144 4.29 -5.97 -9.26
C PHE A 144 5.03 -6.01 -7.92
N HIS A 145 6.34 -5.72 -7.94
CA HIS A 145 7.19 -5.82 -6.76
C HIS A 145 8.05 -4.57 -6.58
N LYS A 146 8.36 -4.27 -5.31
CA LYS A 146 9.42 -3.34 -4.90
C LYS A 146 10.52 -4.14 -4.18
N PRO A 147 11.80 -3.78 -4.33
CA PRO A 147 12.87 -4.42 -3.58
C PRO A 147 12.76 -4.04 -2.10
N ILE A 148 13.30 -4.88 -1.21
CA ILE A 148 13.37 -4.59 0.24
C ILE A 148 14.19 -3.32 0.51
N THR A 149 15.07 -2.90 -0.41
CA THR A 149 15.82 -1.64 -0.33
C THR A 149 14.91 -0.39 -0.39
N ALA A 150 13.72 -0.49 -0.97
CA ALA A 150 12.74 0.59 -0.99
C ALA A 150 12.06 0.84 0.38
N LEU A 151 12.07 -0.16 1.28
CA LEU A 151 11.43 -0.05 2.61
C LEU A 151 12.02 1.10 3.43
N SER A 152 11.16 1.96 3.98
CA SER A 152 11.52 3.04 4.90
C SER A 152 10.50 3.18 6.04
N GLY A 153 10.82 4.00 7.02
CA GLY A 153 10.01 4.25 8.21
C GLY A 153 8.99 5.37 8.07
N PRO A 154 8.17 5.56 9.12
CA PRO A 154 7.06 6.52 9.12
C PRO A 154 7.52 7.99 9.16
N VAL A 155 8.80 8.23 9.45
CA VAL A 155 9.41 9.57 9.58
C VAL A 155 10.76 9.66 8.87
N ASP A 156 11.09 8.67 8.03
CA ASP A 156 12.31 8.69 7.23
C ASP A 156 12.08 9.57 6.00
N ASP A 157 13.13 10.23 5.50
CA ASP A 157 13.02 11.02 4.27
C ASP A 157 12.82 10.11 3.05
N LEU A 158 12.03 10.59 2.08
CA LEU A 158 11.99 10.05 0.74
C LEU A 158 13.16 10.62 -0.06
N ARG A 159 14.15 9.78 -0.32
CA ARG A 159 15.33 10.09 -1.13
C ARG A 159 15.03 9.86 -2.61
N VAL A 160 15.02 10.94 -3.37
CA VAL A 160 14.68 10.94 -4.79
C VAL A 160 15.98 10.97 -5.60
N PRO A 161 16.32 9.92 -6.36
CA PRO A 161 17.56 9.90 -7.13
C PRO A 161 17.52 10.91 -8.27
N LYS A 162 18.70 11.39 -8.69
CA LYS A 162 18.87 12.34 -9.80
C LYS A 162 18.05 12.05 -11.05
N LEU A 163 18.09 10.80 -11.52
CA LEU A 163 17.33 10.37 -12.70
C LEU A 163 15.81 10.55 -12.56
N SER A 164 15.28 10.53 -11.33
CA SER A 164 13.87 10.71 -11.03
C SER A 164 13.52 12.20 -10.99
N TRP A 165 14.28 13.00 -10.22
CA TRP A 165 13.95 14.41 -10.09
C TRP A 165 14.26 15.23 -11.36
N GLU A 166 15.25 14.85 -12.17
CA GLU A 166 15.51 15.48 -13.47
C GLU A 166 14.36 15.24 -14.46
N LYS A 167 13.66 14.11 -14.33
CA LYS A 167 12.45 13.81 -15.11
C LYS A 167 11.20 14.48 -14.54
N GLY A 168 11.18 14.74 -13.24
CA GLY A 168 9.98 15.15 -12.53
C GLY A 168 8.94 14.03 -12.46
N GLY A 169 7.70 14.40 -12.17
CA GLY A 169 6.56 13.45 -12.14
C GLY A 169 6.61 12.45 -10.99
N LEU A 170 7.29 12.77 -9.89
CA LEU A 170 7.16 12.04 -8.64
C LEU A 170 5.73 12.22 -8.08
N ASP A 171 5.14 11.11 -7.69
CA ASP A 171 3.76 11.01 -7.26
C ASP A 171 3.63 10.20 -5.97
N TYR A 172 2.61 10.52 -5.18
CA TYR A 172 2.23 9.82 -3.96
C TYR A 172 1.11 8.82 -4.26
N GLU A 173 1.11 7.72 -3.53
CA GLU A 173 0.07 6.70 -3.58
C GLU A 173 -0.15 6.17 -2.16
N GLY A 174 -1.05 6.80 -1.39
CA GLY A 174 -1.36 6.32 -0.05
C GLY A 174 -2.07 4.97 -0.12
N GLU A 175 -1.62 3.99 0.69
CA GLU A 175 -2.14 2.62 0.66
C GLU A 175 -2.26 1.99 2.05
N LEU A 176 -3.27 1.14 2.21
CA LEU A 176 -3.29 0.11 3.26
C LEU A 176 -2.27 -0.97 2.90
N VAL A 177 -1.47 -1.40 3.87
CA VAL A 177 -0.45 -2.44 3.69
C VAL A 177 -0.76 -3.62 4.59
N ILE A 178 -0.86 -4.81 4.01
CA ILE A 178 -1.00 -6.08 4.75
C ILE A 178 0.39 -6.56 5.16
N VAL A 179 0.53 -7.02 6.40
CA VAL A 179 1.73 -7.71 6.88
C VAL A 179 1.40 -9.17 7.11
N ILE A 180 2.08 -10.06 6.39
CA ILE A 180 1.92 -11.52 6.56
C ILE A 180 2.61 -11.96 7.84
N GLY A 181 1.94 -12.77 8.65
CA GLY A 181 2.44 -13.28 9.94
C GLY A 181 2.71 -14.78 9.98
N LYS A 182 2.14 -15.54 9.04
CA LYS A 182 2.33 -16.99 8.89
C LYS A 182 2.63 -17.31 7.43
N GLU A 183 3.41 -18.36 7.19
CA GLU A 183 3.66 -18.83 5.82
C GLU A 183 2.35 -19.20 5.14
N ALA A 184 1.99 -18.51 4.06
CA ALA A 184 0.79 -18.77 3.27
C ALA A 184 1.16 -19.34 1.90
N SER A 185 0.67 -20.52 1.59
CA SER A 185 0.79 -21.16 0.27
C SER A 185 -0.53 -21.84 -0.08
N ARG A 186 -1.11 -21.46 -1.23
CA ARG A 186 -2.40 -21.97 -1.74
C ARG A 186 -3.54 -21.87 -0.72
N VAL A 187 -3.61 -20.74 -0.03
CA VAL A 187 -4.60 -20.48 1.02
C VAL A 187 -5.93 -20.06 0.40
N SER A 188 -7.04 -20.58 0.91
CA SER A 188 -8.38 -20.19 0.47
C SER A 188 -8.72 -18.75 0.90
N GLU A 189 -9.69 -18.11 0.25
CA GLU A 189 -10.08 -16.74 0.58
C GLU A 189 -10.66 -16.64 2.01
N GLU A 190 -11.39 -17.67 2.45
CA GLU A 190 -12.00 -17.75 3.78
C GLU A 190 -10.96 -17.85 4.90
N GLN A 191 -9.81 -18.47 4.63
CA GLN A 191 -8.73 -18.67 5.60
C GLN A 191 -7.67 -17.57 5.52
N ALA A 192 -7.69 -16.74 4.47
CA ALA A 192 -6.62 -15.80 4.13
C ALA A 192 -6.25 -14.86 5.28
N LEU A 193 -7.24 -14.32 6.00
CA LEU A 193 -7.00 -13.39 7.09
C LEU A 193 -6.37 -14.02 8.34
N ASP A 194 -6.28 -15.34 8.45
CA ASP A 194 -5.60 -16.02 9.57
C ASP A 194 -4.07 -16.09 9.41
N TYR A 195 -3.60 -15.74 8.20
CA TYR A 195 -2.19 -15.62 7.85
C TYR A 195 -1.69 -14.17 7.95
N VAL A 196 -2.60 -13.21 8.11
CA VAL A 196 -2.29 -11.79 8.28
C VAL A 196 -1.89 -11.53 9.73
N TYR A 197 -0.72 -10.93 9.94
CA TYR A 197 -0.29 -10.44 11.25
C TYR A 197 -1.04 -9.18 11.66
N GLY A 198 -1.25 -8.30 10.69
CA GLY A 198 -1.93 -7.02 10.87
C GLY A 198 -1.78 -6.14 9.64
N PHE A 199 -2.16 -4.90 9.81
CA PHE A 199 -2.16 -3.88 8.76
C PHE A 199 -1.38 -2.65 9.21
N THR A 200 -0.81 -1.93 8.26
CA THR A 200 -0.10 -0.66 8.50
C THR A 200 -0.43 0.32 7.36
N ALA A 201 -0.11 1.61 7.51
CA ALA A 201 -0.20 2.57 6.42
C ALA A 201 1.10 2.53 5.61
N GLY A 202 1.01 2.83 4.32
CA GLY A 202 2.17 2.94 3.44
C GLY A 202 1.97 3.94 2.32
N ASN A 203 3.05 4.28 1.64
CA ASN A 203 3.02 5.09 0.43
C ASN A 203 3.78 4.38 -0.70
N ASP A 204 3.13 4.09 -1.82
CA ASP A 204 3.77 3.55 -3.02
C ASP A 204 4.29 4.68 -3.94
N PHE A 205 5.36 5.35 -3.50
CA PHE A 205 5.93 6.43 -4.29
C PHE A 205 6.33 5.97 -5.69
N SER A 206 5.93 6.79 -6.66
CA SER A 206 5.95 6.44 -8.08
C SER A 206 6.52 7.57 -8.91
N ASN A 207 7.37 7.26 -9.88
CA ASN A 207 7.73 8.23 -10.91
C ASN A 207 6.96 7.95 -12.22
N ARG A 208 6.05 8.85 -12.58
CA ARG A 208 5.12 8.66 -13.70
C ARG A 208 5.79 8.65 -15.08
N PRO A 209 6.75 9.55 -15.39
CA PRO A 209 7.56 9.42 -16.61
C PRO A 209 8.20 8.04 -16.73
N TRP A 210 8.92 7.60 -15.70
CA TRP A 210 9.56 6.28 -15.71
C TRP A 210 8.54 5.13 -15.75
N GLN A 211 7.31 5.31 -15.27
CA GLN A 211 6.27 4.28 -15.30
C GLN A 211 5.61 4.13 -16.68
N LEU A 212 5.29 5.26 -17.32
CA LEU A 212 4.43 5.31 -18.51
C LEU A 212 5.23 5.35 -19.83
N GLU A 213 6.42 5.96 -19.83
CA GLU A 213 7.25 6.06 -21.02
C GLU A 213 8.00 4.74 -21.25
N LYS A 214 7.52 3.96 -22.23
CA LYS A 214 8.13 2.67 -22.59
C LYS A 214 9.61 2.77 -22.94
N SER A 215 10.08 3.90 -23.46
CA SER A 215 11.48 4.17 -23.76
C SER A 215 12.38 4.31 -22.53
N LEU A 216 11.81 4.56 -21.34
CA LEU A 216 12.55 4.72 -20.10
C LEU A 216 12.67 3.41 -19.32
N SER A 217 11.59 2.62 -19.23
CA SER A 217 11.54 1.43 -18.35
C SER A 217 11.00 0.16 -19.01
N GLY A 218 10.83 0.15 -20.34
CA GLY A 218 10.25 -0.99 -21.05
C GLY A 218 8.75 -1.21 -20.77
N GLY A 219 8.08 -0.26 -20.10
CA GLY A 219 6.67 -0.36 -19.72
C GLY A 219 6.41 -1.24 -18.49
N GLN A 220 7.45 -1.55 -17.71
CA GLN A 220 7.33 -2.27 -16.45
C GLN A 220 7.34 -1.29 -15.27
N TRP A 221 6.46 -1.50 -14.28
CA TRP A 221 6.27 -0.54 -13.18
C TRP A 221 7.32 -0.65 -12.08
N CYS A 222 7.98 -1.81 -11.94
CA CYS A 222 8.89 -2.06 -10.83
C CYS A 222 9.96 -0.97 -10.73
N PHE A 223 10.68 -0.67 -11.82
CA PHE A 223 11.78 0.31 -11.79
C PHE A 223 11.31 1.70 -11.31
N SER A 224 10.21 2.20 -11.87
CA SER A 224 9.63 3.52 -11.53
C SER A 224 9.13 3.66 -10.09
N LYS A 225 9.00 2.54 -9.38
CA LYS A 225 8.50 2.45 -8.01
C LYS A 225 9.54 1.86 -7.06
N SER A 226 10.77 1.61 -7.47
CA SER A 226 11.74 0.82 -6.68
C SER A 226 12.92 1.62 -6.14
N PHE A 227 12.84 2.95 -6.17
CA PHE A 227 13.91 3.78 -5.62
C PHE A 227 14.05 3.54 -4.11
N ASP A 228 15.26 3.75 -3.58
CA ASP A 228 15.48 3.62 -2.15
C ASP A 228 14.54 4.54 -1.38
N THR A 229 14.04 4.07 -0.22
CA THR A 229 13.06 4.78 0.63
C THR A 229 11.68 5.06 0.02
N SER A 230 11.38 4.58 -1.18
CA SER A 230 10.09 4.78 -1.87
C SER A 230 8.91 3.94 -1.36
N ALA A 231 9.11 3.13 -0.30
CA ALA A 231 8.07 2.32 0.33
C ALA A 231 8.02 2.56 1.86
N PRO A 232 7.75 3.79 2.33
CA PRO A 232 7.57 4.01 3.75
C PRO A 232 6.34 3.27 4.25
N ILE A 233 6.45 2.72 5.46
CA ILE A 233 5.32 2.12 6.19
C ILE A 233 5.31 2.52 7.66
N GLY A 234 4.15 2.45 8.29
CA GLY A 234 3.98 2.72 9.72
C GLY A 234 2.64 3.40 10.05
N PRO A 235 2.55 4.11 11.19
CA PRO A 235 3.56 4.16 12.27
C PRO A 235 3.63 2.86 13.09
N ALA A 236 2.61 2.01 12.98
CA ALA A 236 2.50 0.74 13.68
C ALA A 236 1.87 -0.33 12.79
N ILE A 237 2.06 -1.60 13.15
CA ILE A 237 1.27 -2.71 12.61
C ILE A 237 0.16 -3.02 13.62
N VAL A 238 -1.08 -2.90 13.16
CA VAL A 238 -2.31 -3.00 13.97
C VAL A 238 -3.05 -4.29 13.59
N SER A 239 -3.56 -5.01 14.59
CA SER A 239 -4.22 -6.28 14.33
C SER A 239 -5.57 -6.08 13.64
N LYS A 240 -6.06 -7.14 12.98
CA LYS A 240 -7.33 -7.10 12.27
C LYS A 240 -8.51 -6.86 13.23
N GLU A 241 -8.44 -7.38 14.45
CA GLU A 241 -9.46 -7.24 15.49
C GLU A 241 -9.63 -5.78 15.94
N GLU A 242 -8.52 -5.04 16.08
CA GLU A 242 -8.54 -3.61 16.42
C GLU A 242 -9.10 -2.74 15.29
N LEU A 243 -9.06 -3.24 14.03
CA LEU A 243 -9.54 -2.56 12.83
C LEU A 243 -10.92 -3.06 12.34
N GLY A 244 -11.69 -3.75 13.19
CA GLY A 244 -13.04 -4.21 12.85
C GLY A 244 -13.12 -5.50 12.03
N GLY A 245 -12.03 -6.27 11.96
CA GLY A 245 -11.99 -7.65 11.48
C GLY A 245 -11.23 -7.86 10.18
N ASP A 246 -11.49 -7.06 9.15
CA ASP A 246 -10.91 -7.24 7.80
C ASP A 246 -10.31 -5.98 7.18
N ALA A 247 -10.31 -4.86 7.93
CA ALA A 247 -9.83 -3.55 7.49
C ALA A 247 -10.51 -3.01 6.21
N SER A 248 -11.76 -3.44 5.91
CA SER A 248 -12.47 -3.10 4.68
C SER A 248 -13.24 -1.77 4.70
N LYS A 249 -13.24 -1.03 5.82
CA LYS A 249 -14.04 0.20 5.99
C LYS A 249 -13.27 1.31 6.71
N LEU A 250 -11.98 1.43 6.40
CA LEU A 250 -11.11 2.44 7.01
C LEU A 250 -11.00 3.64 6.09
N PHE A 251 -11.14 4.86 6.62
CA PHE A 251 -10.77 6.05 5.86
C PHE A 251 -9.27 6.05 5.55
N ILE A 252 -8.94 6.47 4.32
CA ILE A 252 -7.58 6.67 3.85
C ILE A 252 -7.43 8.07 3.29
N ARG A 253 -6.38 8.77 3.72
CA ARG A 253 -6.11 10.13 3.30
C ARG A 253 -4.63 10.34 3.01
N THR A 254 -4.34 11.05 1.93
CA THR A 254 -2.99 11.51 1.61
C THR A 254 -2.97 13.03 1.55
N ARG A 255 -1.96 13.65 2.15
CA ARG A 255 -1.75 15.10 2.15
C ARG A 255 -0.37 15.44 1.62
N VAL A 256 -0.26 16.56 0.92
CA VAL A 256 1.03 17.16 0.56
C VAL A 256 1.05 18.56 1.14
N ASN A 257 2.03 18.84 2.01
CA ASN A 257 2.15 20.11 2.73
C ASN A 257 0.86 20.50 3.49
N GLY A 258 0.14 19.51 4.01
CA GLY A 258 -1.13 19.67 4.74
C GLY A 258 -2.38 19.74 3.85
N GLU A 259 -2.25 19.95 2.55
CA GLU A 259 -3.37 19.95 1.60
C GLU A 259 -3.83 18.52 1.30
N THR A 260 -5.13 18.24 1.45
CA THR A 260 -5.71 16.93 1.14
C THR A 260 -5.66 16.65 -0.37
N MET A 261 -5.00 15.56 -0.73
CA MET A 261 -4.88 15.10 -2.10
C MET A 261 -5.75 13.88 -2.40
N GLN A 262 -5.69 12.86 -1.54
CA GLN A 262 -6.56 11.67 -1.60
C GLN A 262 -7.45 11.67 -0.37
N ASP A 263 -8.74 11.34 -0.51
CA ASP A 263 -9.71 11.24 0.59
C ASP A 263 -10.74 10.17 0.20
N SER A 264 -10.55 8.94 0.67
CA SER A 264 -11.35 7.77 0.28
C SER A 264 -11.48 6.77 1.44
N SER A 265 -11.90 5.55 1.14
CA SER A 265 -12.09 4.46 2.09
C SER A 265 -11.62 3.14 1.48
N THR A 266 -11.07 2.24 2.30
CA THR A 266 -10.72 0.88 1.89
C THR A 266 -11.94 0.07 1.41
N SER A 267 -13.16 0.55 1.65
CA SER A 267 -14.38 -0.03 1.07
C SER A 267 -14.46 0.10 -0.46
N GLN A 268 -13.65 0.98 -1.04
CA GLN A 268 -13.51 1.15 -2.49
C GLN A 268 -12.59 0.10 -3.12
N MET A 269 -11.94 -0.75 -2.32
CA MET A 269 -11.07 -1.81 -2.83
C MET A 269 -11.85 -2.78 -3.73
N ILE A 270 -11.31 -3.05 -4.91
CA ILE A 270 -11.89 -3.98 -5.89
C ILE A 270 -11.66 -5.42 -5.44
N PHE A 271 -10.45 -5.72 -4.97
CA PHE A 271 -10.03 -6.98 -4.37
C PHE A 271 -9.72 -6.75 -2.89
N SER A 272 -10.46 -7.43 -2.01
CA SER A 272 -10.28 -7.36 -0.55
C SER A 272 -8.92 -7.89 -0.10
N ALA A 273 -8.51 -7.59 1.14
CA ALA A 273 -7.29 -8.15 1.72
C ALA A 273 -7.27 -9.69 1.68
N ALA A 274 -8.40 -10.33 1.99
CA ALA A 274 -8.56 -11.78 1.89
C ALA A 274 -8.36 -12.28 0.46
N LYS A 275 -8.95 -11.58 -0.53
CA LYS A 275 -8.80 -11.90 -1.95
C LYS A 275 -7.34 -11.83 -2.40
N LEU A 276 -6.64 -10.76 -2.02
CA LEU A 276 -5.25 -10.53 -2.39
C LEU A 276 -4.34 -11.62 -1.83
N VAL A 277 -4.45 -11.92 -0.54
CA VAL A 277 -3.64 -12.97 0.10
C VAL A 277 -3.92 -14.34 -0.53
N SER A 278 -5.20 -14.70 -0.74
CA SER A 278 -5.54 -15.96 -1.40
C SER A 278 -5.00 -16.02 -2.82
N PHE A 279 -5.26 -15.00 -3.64
CA PHE A 279 -4.81 -14.93 -5.03
C PHE A 279 -3.30 -15.07 -5.17
N LEU A 280 -2.55 -14.26 -4.41
CA LEU A 280 -1.09 -14.31 -4.45
C LEU A 280 -0.59 -15.69 -3.99
N SER A 281 -1.14 -16.21 -2.90
CA SER A 281 -0.67 -17.49 -2.34
C SER A 281 -0.80 -18.68 -3.28
N GLN A 282 -1.65 -18.62 -4.32
CA GLN A 282 -1.82 -19.68 -5.32
C GLN A 282 -0.52 -19.97 -6.10
N GLY A 283 0.24 -18.92 -6.42
CA GLY A 283 1.44 -18.99 -7.25
C GLY A 283 2.75 -18.64 -6.53
N MET A 284 2.67 -17.93 -5.39
CA MET A 284 3.83 -17.54 -4.58
C MET A 284 3.63 -17.92 -3.11
N THR A 285 4.66 -18.48 -2.47
CA THR A 285 4.64 -18.62 -1.00
C THR A 285 4.87 -17.25 -0.37
N LEU A 286 3.94 -16.80 0.47
CA LEU A 286 4.06 -15.56 1.23
C LEU A 286 4.64 -15.88 2.61
N LEU A 287 5.87 -15.45 2.87
CA LEU A 287 6.54 -15.69 4.16
C LEU A 287 6.12 -14.64 5.21
N PRO A 288 6.18 -14.97 6.52
CA PRO A 288 6.05 -13.96 7.57
C PRO A 288 6.99 -12.77 7.33
N GLY A 289 6.46 -11.55 7.37
CA GLY A 289 7.17 -10.33 7.01
C GLY A 289 7.09 -9.94 5.54
N THR A 290 6.31 -10.66 4.72
CA THR A 290 5.92 -10.17 3.38
C THR A 290 4.92 -9.03 3.55
N LEU A 291 5.19 -7.92 2.86
CA LEU A 291 4.31 -6.76 2.79
C LEU A 291 3.50 -6.81 1.50
N ILE A 292 2.19 -6.54 1.59
CA ILE A 292 1.32 -6.40 0.41
C ILE A 292 0.73 -4.98 0.44
N PHE A 293 1.24 -4.14 -0.45
CA PHE A 293 0.67 -2.83 -0.81
C PHE A 293 -0.59 -3.06 -1.62
N THR A 294 -1.74 -2.66 -1.07
CA THR A 294 -3.05 -3.12 -1.54
C THR A 294 -3.63 -2.29 -2.69
N GLY A 295 -2.91 -1.29 -3.17
CA GLY A 295 -3.38 -0.30 -4.15
C GLY A 295 -3.81 1.02 -3.49
N THR A 296 -3.92 2.04 -4.33
CA THR A 296 -4.20 3.42 -3.91
C THR A 296 -5.56 3.92 -4.45
N PRO A 297 -6.29 4.77 -3.70
CA PRO A 297 -7.52 5.41 -4.16
C PRO A 297 -7.26 6.54 -5.17
N ALA A 298 -8.34 7.10 -5.72
CA ALA A 298 -8.26 8.31 -6.55
C ALA A 298 -7.58 9.50 -5.84
N GLY A 299 -7.13 10.47 -6.61
CA GLY A 299 -6.51 11.71 -6.13
C GLY A 299 -4.98 11.73 -6.21
N VAL A 300 -4.37 10.71 -6.83
CA VAL A 300 -2.94 10.71 -7.16
C VAL A 300 -2.60 11.94 -8.00
N GLY A 301 -1.40 12.48 -7.88
CA GLY A 301 -0.99 13.73 -8.51
C GLY A 301 -1.15 13.72 -10.03
N LEU A 302 -0.91 12.57 -10.68
CA LEU A 302 -1.14 12.37 -12.11
C LEU A 302 -2.61 12.55 -12.54
N GLY A 303 -3.56 12.16 -11.68
CA GLY A 303 -5.00 12.18 -11.95
C GLY A 303 -5.65 13.55 -11.78
N ARG A 304 -4.92 14.52 -11.20
CA ARG A 304 -5.43 15.87 -10.93
C ARG A 304 -5.35 16.78 -12.15
N SER A 305 -6.19 17.82 -12.15
CA SER A 305 -6.18 18.89 -13.15
C SER A 305 -6.20 20.26 -12.45
N PRO A 306 -5.09 21.02 -12.44
CA PRO A 306 -3.77 20.65 -12.98
C PRO A 306 -3.12 19.47 -12.23
N GLN A 307 -2.19 18.78 -12.90
CA GLN A 307 -1.43 17.70 -12.27
C GLN A 307 -0.59 18.24 -11.10
N VAL A 308 -0.50 17.44 -10.05
CA VAL A 308 0.36 17.72 -8.90
C VAL A 308 1.58 16.81 -9.01
N VAL A 309 2.76 17.39 -8.77
CA VAL A 309 4.04 16.68 -8.75
C VAL A 309 4.71 17.01 -7.43
N VAL A 310 5.12 15.97 -6.69
CA VAL A 310 5.87 16.11 -5.45
C VAL A 310 7.29 16.59 -5.76
N LYS A 311 7.77 17.56 -5.00
CA LYS A 311 9.07 18.23 -5.23
C LYS A 311 9.94 18.22 -3.98
N GLU A 312 11.20 18.61 -4.17
CA GLU A 312 12.13 18.86 -3.07
C GLU A 312 11.50 19.75 -1.98
N GLY A 313 11.65 19.33 -0.73
CA GLY A 313 11.13 20.05 0.44
C GLY A 313 9.64 19.84 0.71
N ASP A 314 8.89 19.18 -0.18
CA ASP A 314 7.51 18.80 0.12
C ASP A 314 7.48 17.76 1.23
N VAL A 315 6.38 17.76 1.98
CA VAL A 315 6.10 16.76 3.00
C VAL A 315 4.83 16.01 2.64
N VAL A 316 4.95 14.69 2.47
CA VAL A 316 3.83 13.81 2.13
C VAL A 316 3.41 13.02 3.35
N GLU A 317 2.12 13.08 3.68
CA GLU A 317 1.53 12.38 4.81
C GLU A 317 0.47 11.40 4.31
N VAL A 318 0.49 10.16 4.78
CA VAL A 318 -0.56 9.16 4.54
C VAL A 318 -1.14 8.74 5.88
N GLU A 319 -2.44 8.94 6.05
CA GLU A 319 -3.21 8.61 7.25
C GLU A 319 -4.21 7.50 6.92
N ILE A 320 -4.25 6.47 7.78
CA ILE A 320 -5.31 5.45 7.75
C ILE A 320 -6.00 5.40 9.11
N GLU A 321 -7.32 5.46 9.07
CA GLU A 321 -8.17 5.36 10.25
C GLU A 321 -7.84 4.12 11.08
N GLY A 322 -7.73 4.32 12.39
CA GLY A 322 -7.39 3.24 13.32
C GLY A 322 -5.93 2.80 13.27
N ILE A 323 -5.11 3.24 12.31
CA ILE A 323 -3.67 2.89 12.24
C ILE A 323 -2.79 4.07 12.67
N GLY A 324 -3.08 5.26 12.14
CA GLY A 324 -2.27 6.46 12.32
C GLY A 324 -1.68 6.95 10.99
N ALA A 325 -0.68 7.84 11.07
CA ALA A 325 -0.11 8.47 9.89
C ALA A 325 1.41 8.26 9.77
N ILE A 326 1.87 8.18 8.53
CA ILE A 326 3.28 8.32 8.15
C ILE A 326 3.49 9.68 7.50
N LYS A 327 4.68 10.27 7.67
CA LYS A 327 5.02 11.59 7.18
C LYS A 327 6.48 11.62 6.72
N ASN A 328 6.70 11.79 5.42
CA ASN A 328 8.02 11.69 4.80
C ASN A 328 8.37 13.01 4.10
N ASN A 329 9.54 13.58 4.41
CA ASN A 329 10.05 14.75 3.68
C ASN A 329 10.70 14.29 2.38
N VAL A 330 10.51 15.05 1.30
CA VAL A 330 11.11 14.75 0.01
C VAL A 330 12.48 15.44 -0.09
N VAL A 331 13.51 14.63 -0.33
CA VAL A 331 14.91 15.05 -0.41
C VAL A 331 15.54 14.50 -1.69
N TYR A 332 16.07 15.37 -2.52
CA TYR A 332 16.72 15.06 -3.79
C TYR A 332 18.18 14.72 -3.53
N GLU A 333 18.65 13.67 -4.19
CA GLU A 333 20.07 13.26 -4.17
C GLU A 333 20.90 14.01 -5.22
#